data_AF-A0A7S2X304-F1
#
_entry.id   AF-A0A7S2X304-F1
#
_cell.length_a   1.000
_cell.length_b   1.000
_cell.length_c   1.000
_cell.angle_alpha   90.00
_cell.angle_beta   90.00
_cell.angle_gamma   90.00
#
_symmetry.space_group_name_H-M   'P 1'
#
loop_
_entity.id
_entity.type
_entity.pdbx_description
1 polymer ?
#
loop_
_entity_poly.entity_id
_entity_poly.type
_entity_poly.pdbx_seq_one_letter_code
_entity_poly.pdbx_strand_id
1 'polypeptide(L)'
;SRYITDELSDKVLRIVRDMSVDDAREELNSLPRSNMFGQTNVLLSFVRVLTSVLGLNTQIKDEVGILRKNLHRAIQCNEYGTTTGMELPQFSLIVPDLIFSRWNESRDVDLLRDWTLGTYLTENPQDKHHVEEQIIRFFQGHLADYYMQDLRCQRTNQVHERRLCNHSSYGGGLALSKPGGGLRDVIGDFKSA
;
A
#
# COMPACT_ATOMS: atom_id res chain seq x y z
N SER A 1 -35.39 4.59 -12.74
CA SER A 1 -34.05 4.29 -12.18
C SER A 1 -33.41 5.43 -11.38
N ARG A 2 -34.12 6.54 -11.05
CA ARG A 2 -33.51 7.71 -10.38
C ARG A 2 -33.41 7.64 -8.85
N TYR A 3 -34.06 6.64 -8.23
CA TYR A 3 -34.18 6.55 -6.77
C TYR A 3 -32.91 6.04 -6.08
N ILE A 4 -32.10 5.23 -6.77
CA ILE A 4 -30.95 4.57 -6.18
C ILE A 4 -29.79 5.57 -5.97
N THR A 5 -29.62 6.53 -6.88
CA THR A 5 -28.52 7.50 -6.84
C THR A 5 -28.76 8.66 -5.89
N ASP A 6 -29.99 9.16 -5.73
CA ASP A 6 -30.30 10.23 -4.77
C ASP A 6 -30.24 9.74 -3.32
N GLU A 7 -30.81 8.56 -3.02
CA GLU A 7 -30.75 8.02 -1.64
C GLU A 7 -29.34 7.57 -1.26
N LEU A 8 -28.57 7.00 -2.20
CA LEU A 8 -27.17 6.66 -1.96
C LEU A 8 -26.29 7.90 -1.85
N SER A 9 -26.51 8.93 -2.67
CA SER A 9 -25.69 10.14 -2.61
C SER A 9 -25.88 10.89 -1.29
N ASP A 10 -27.11 11.01 -0.80
CA ASP A 10 -27.39 11.60 0.51
C ASP A 10 -26.79 10.78 1.66
N LYS A 11 -26.90 9.46 1.61
CA LYS A 11 -26.28 8.57 2.61
C LYS A 11 -24.75 8.67 2.58
N VAL A 12 -24.13 8.64 1.40
CA VAL A 12 -22.66 8.73 1.26
C VAL A 12 -22.16 10.11 1.68
N LEU A 13 -22.87 11.19 1.35
CA LEU A 13 -22.51 12.53 1.80
C LEU A 13 -22.62 12.69 3.32
N ARG A 14 -23.63 12.07 3.96
CA ARG A 14 -23.72 12.00 5.42
C ARG A 14 -22.56 11.21 6.01
N ILE A 15 -22.28 10.01 5.51
CA ILE A 15 -21.18 9.17 5.98
C ILE A 15 -19.83 9.90 5.84
N VAL A 16 -19.57 10.57 4.72
CA VAL A 16 -18.32 11.32 4.51
C VAL A 16 -18.22 12.56 5.42
N ARG A 17 -19.34 13.19 5.77
CA ARG A 17 -19.36 14.29 6.74
C ARG A 17 -19.23 13.81 8.19
N ASP A 18 -19.84 12.66 8.50
CA ASP A 18 -19.85 12.04 9.84
C ASP A 18 -18.52 11.35 10.14
N MET A 19 -17.78 10.89 9.13
CA MET A 19 -16.36 10.50 9.24
C MET A 19 -15.44 11.70 9.53
N SER A 20 -15.95 12.71 10.24
CA SER A 20 -15.24 13.91 10.66
C SER A 20 -13.94 13.54 11.34
N VAL A 21 -12.86 13.70 10.57
CA VAL A 21 -11.44 13.97 10.86
C VAL A 21 -10.86 13.36 12.16
N ASP A 22 -11.46 13.52 13.33
CA ASP A 22 -10.88 13.16 14.61
C ASP A 22 -11.00 11.67 15.00
N ASP A 23 -12.12 10.99 14.72
CA ASP A 23 -12.31 9.58 15.12
C ASP A 23 -11.47 8.59 14.29
N ALA A 24 -11.25 8.90 13.01
CA ALA A 24 -10.42 8.08 12.13
C ALA A 24 -8.93 8.09 12.51
N ARG A 25 -8.49 8.98 13.42
CA ARG A 25 -7.08 9.08 13.81
C ARG A 25 -6.62 7.87 14.59
N GLU A 26 -7.40 7.39 15.55
CA GLU A 26 -6.96 6.29 16.41
C GLU A 26 -6.84 4.97 15.64
N GLU A 27 -7.82 4.67 14.79
CA GLU A 27 -7.78 3.49 13.91
C GLU A 27 -6.77 3.64 12.77
N LEU A 28 -6.58 4.84 12.21
CA LEU A 28 -5.56 5.06 11.18
C LEU A 28 -4.15 5.03 11.77
N ASN A 29 -3.96 5.50 13.00
CA ASN A 29 -2.67 5.49 13.70
C ASN A 29 -2.19 4.07 14.04
N SER A 30 -3.11 3.12 14.19
CA SER A 30 -2.78 1.71 14.44
C SER A 30 -2.37 0.95 13.17
N LEU A 31 -2.65 1.49 11.98
CA LEU A 31 -2.27 0.87 10.72
C LEU A 31 -0.76 0.97 10.45
N PRO A 32 -0.18 -0.03 9.75
CA PRO A 32 1.16 0.07 9.18
C PRO A 32 1.30 1.36 8.38
N ARG A 33 2.41 2.08 8.58
CA ARG A 33 2.72 3.35 7.87
C ARG A 33 1.66 4.44 8.07
N SER A 34 0.97 4.45 9.21
CA SER A 34 -0.01 5.48 9.59
C SER A 34 0.52 6.93 9.49
N ASN A 35 1.80 7.12 9.77
CA ASN A 35 2.51 8.40 9.64
C ASN A 35 2.70 8.90 8.20
N MET A 36 2.49 8.06 7.18
CA MET A 36 2.44 8.47 5.77
C MET A 36 1.08 9.02 5.35
N PHE A 37 0.05 8.87 6.20
CA PHE A 37 -1.30 9.32 5.89
C PHE A 37 -1.71 10.52 6.70
N GLY A 38 -2.12 11.58 6.00
CA GLY A 38 -3.11 12.50 6.56
C GLY A 38 -4.51 11.89 6.43
N GLN A 39 -5.44 12.25 7.32
CA GLN A 39 -6.86 11.82 7.26
C GLN A 39 -7.50 12.17 5.90
N THR A 40 -7.03 13.24 5.26
CA THR A 40 -7.45 13.68 3.92
C THR A 40 -7.17 12.64 2.83
N ASN A 41 -6.17 11.76 3.02
CA ASN A 41 -5.80 10.74 2.04
C ASN A 41 -6.74 9.53 2.08
N VAL A 42 -7.20 9.13 3.26
CA VAL A 42 -8.12 7.99 3.43
C VAL A 42 -9.50 8.29 2.87
N LEU A 43 -10.06 9.45 3.20
CA LEU A 43 -11.36 9.88 2.68
C LEU A 43 -11.33 10.05 1.16
N LEU A 44 -10.25 10.62 0.63
CA LEU A 44 -10.06 10.77 -0.81
C LEU A 44 -9.97 9.41 -1.51
N SER A 45 -9.24 8.47 -0.91
CA SER A 45 -9.12 7.09 -1.39
C SER A 45 -10.47 6.37 -1.43
N PHE A 46 -11.27 6.47 -0.37
CA PHE A 46 -12.63 5.92 -0.31
C PHE A 46 -13.52 6.50 -1.42
N VAL A 47 -13.53 7.83 -1.58
CA VAL A 47 -14.32 8.50 -2.63
C VAL A 47 -13.91 8.05 -4.03
N ARG A 48 -12.60 7.88 -4.29
CA ARG A 48 -12.13 7.37 -5.59
C ARG A 48 -12.56 5.93 -5.85
N VAL A 49 -12.42 5.03 -4.89
CA VAL A 49 -12.85 3.63 -5.05
C VAL A 49 -14.36 3.58 -5.27
N LEU A 50 -15.14 4.26 -4.43
CA LEU A 50 -16.59 4.31 -4.53
C LEU A 50 -17.07 4.86 -5.88
N THR A 51 -16.51 5.99 -6.33
CA THR A 51 -16.88 6.58 -7.63
C THR A 51 -16.39 5.76 -8.82
N SER A 52 -15.28 5.04 -8.69
CA SER A 52 -14.79 4.11 -9.72
C SER A 52 -15.69 2.88 -9.86
N VAL A 53 -16.10 2.29 -8.73
CA VAL A 53 -17.02 1.14 -8.69
C VAL A 53 -18.41 1.52 -9.22
N LEU A 54 -18.96 2.66 -8.80
CA LEU A 54 -20.25 3.14 -9.32
C LEU A 54 -20.15 3.51 -10.80
N GLY A 55 -19.00 4.01 -11.25
CA GLY A 55 -18.73 4.34 -12.65
C GLY A 55 -18.63 3.15 -13.60
N LEU A 56 -18.56 1.91 -13.09
CA LEU A 56 -18.64 0.69 -13.91
C LEU A 56 -20.00 0.56 -14.61
N ASN A 57 -21.06 1.13 -14.01
CA ASN A 57 -22.38 1.13 -14.60
C ASN A 57 -22.55 2.34 -15.55
N THR A 58 -22.61 2.06 -16.84
CA THR A 58 -22.71 3.07 -17.91
C THR A 58 -24.00 3.89 -17.86
N GLN A 59 -25.07 3.37 -17.25
CA GLN A 59 -26.38 4.03 -17.14
C GLN A 59 -26.38 5.21 -16.15
N ILE A 60 -25.44 5.23 -15.19
CA ILE A 60 -25.38 6.22 -14.10
C ILE A 60 -24.10 7.07 -14.15
N LYS A 61 -23.33 6.97 -15.23
CA LYS A 61 -21.99 7.59 -15.33
C LYS A 61 -22.02 9.11 -15.13
N ASP A 62 -23.04 9.79 -15.66
CA ASP A 62 -23.19 11.24 -15.53
C ASP A 62 -23.57 11.65 -14.10
N GLU A 63 -24.46 10.88 -13.46
CA GLU A 63 -24.87 11.08 -12.05
C GLU A 63 -23.69 10.83 -11.10
N VAL A 64 -22.87 9.80 -11.37
CA VAL A 64 -21.63 9.52 -10.63
C VAL A 64 -20.62 10.66 -10.78
N GLY A 65 -20.55 11.30 -11.95
CA GLY A 65 -19.73 12.48 -12.18
C GLY A 65 -20.13 13.68 -11.30
N ILE A 66 -21.44 13.87 -11.08
CA ILE A 66 -21.97 14.91 -10.18
C ILE A 66 -21.68 14.55 -8.71
N LEU A 67 -21.91 13.29 -8.33
CA LEU A 67 -21.62 12.79 -6.99
C LEU A 67 -20.14 12.96 -6.64
N ARG A 68 -19.23 12.63 -7.56
CA ARG A 68 -17.78 12.81 -7.36
C ARG A 68 -17.41 14.26 -7.07
N LYS A 69 -17.97 15.21 -7.83
CA LYS A 69 -17.76 16.66 -7.60
C LYS A 69 -18.26 17.09 -6.22
N ASN A 70 -19.42 16.60 -5.81
CA ASN A 70 -20.01 16.94 -4.51
C ASN A 70 -19.18 16.35 -3.36
N LEU A 71 -18.67 15.12 -3.50
CA LEU A 71 -17.82 14.47 -2.50
C LEU A 71 -16.45 15.15 -2.39
N HIS A 72 -15.81 15.51 -3.51
CA HIS A 72 -14.55 16.25 -3.48
C HIS A 72 -14.69 17.64 -2.83
N ARG A 73 -15.81 18.35 -3.08
CA ARG A 73 -16.13 19.59 -2.36
C ARG A 73 -16.32 19.37 -0.86
N ALA A 74 -16.98 18.27 -0.46
CA ALA A 74 -17.20 17.96 0.95
C ALA A 74 -15.89 17.71 1.70
N ILE A 75 -14.90 17.10 1.04
CA ILE A 75 -13.56 16.81 1.61
C ILE A 75 -12.61 18.01 1.46
N GLN A 76 -13.07 19.13 0.87
CA GLN A 76 -12.24 20.31 0.58
C GLN A 76 -10.99 19.98 -0.27
N CYS A 77 -11.03 18.92 -1.07
CA CYS A 77 -9.94 18.50 -1.93
C CYS A 77 -10.28 18.82 -3.39
N ASN A 78 -9.37 19.44 -4.12
CA ASN A 78 -9.61 19.82 -5.51
C ASN A 78 -9.48 18.59 -6.43
N GLU A 79 -10.42 18.38 -7.35
CA GLU A 79 -10.44 17.21 -8.26
C GLU A 79 -9.24 17.15 -9.23
N TYR A 80 -8.47 18.25 -9.32
CA TYR A 80 -7.33 18.44 -10.22
C TYR A 80 -6.06 18.88 -9.46
N GLY A 81 -6.05 18.81 -8.12
CA GLY A 81 -4.85 19.14 -7.34
C GLY A 81 -3.74 18.10 -7.55
N THR A 82 -2.48 18.44 -7.30
CA THR A 82 -1.32 17.51 -7.35
C THR A 82 -1.47 16.28 -6.45
N THR A 83 -2.39 16.31 -5.48
CA THR A 83 -2.85 15.18 -4.64
C THR A 83 -3.72 14.15 -5.38
N THR A 84 -4.17 14.46 -6.61
CA THR A 84 -5.01 13.57 -7.44
C THR A 84 -4.27 12.34 -7.94
N GLY A 85 -2.94 12.42 -8.01
CA GLY A 85 -2.06 11.29 -8.34
C GLY A 85 -1.66 10.44 -7.16
N MET A 86 -2.17 10.69 -5.95
CA MET A 86 -1.84 9.85 -4.80
C MET A 86 -2.55 8.51 -4.97
N GLU A 87 -1.86 7.57 -5.64
CA GLU A 87 -2.25 6.17 -5.65
C GLU A 87 -2.51 5.75 -4.20
N LEU A 88 -3.60 5.01 -4.00
CA LEU A 88 -3.79 4.26 -2.76
C LEU A 88 -2.44 3.60 -2.45
N PRO A 89 -1.77 3.91 -1.34
CA PRO A 89 -0.61 3.13 -0.97
C PRO A 89 -1.13 1.74 -0.66
N GLN A 90 -0.97 0.86 -1.65
CA GLN A 90 -1.28 -0.54 -1.52
C GLN A 90 -0.15 -1.11 -0.68
N PHE A 91 -0.32 -1.12 0.64
CA PHE A 91 0.56 -1.92 1.47
C PHE A 91 0.15 -3.36 1.27
N SER A 92 1.08 -4.11 0.74
CA SER A 92 0.98 -5.55 0.64
C SER A 92 2.37 -6.06 0.90
N LEU A 93 2.52 -6.79 2.01
CA LEU A 93 3.75 -7.50 2.31
C LEU A 93 3.47 -8.97 2.04
N ILE A 94 3.61 -9.34 0.77
CA ILE A 94 3.32 -10.69 0.30
C ILE A 94 4.56 -11.54 0.48
N VAL A 95 4.46 -12.55 1.35
CA VAL A 95 5.45 -13.61 1.47
C VAL A 95 5.02 -14.75 0.54
N PRO A 96 5.80 -15.05 -0.51
CA PRO A 96 5.45 -16.09 -1.45
C PRO A 96 5.69 -17.48 -0.85
N ASP A 97 4.95 -18.48 -1.35
CA ASP A 97 5.18 -19.91 -1.09
C ASP A 97 5.25 -20.29 0.40
N LEU A 98 4.40 -19.69 1.24
CA LEU A 98 4.34 -20.03 2.66
C LEU A 98 3.67 -21.40 2.82
N ILE A 99 4.37 -22.35 3.46
CA ILE A 99 3.93 -23.75 3.55
C ILE A 99 3.22 -23.99 4.88
N PHE A 100 2.01 -24.54 4.82
CA PHE A 100 1.20 -24.88 5.99
C PHE A 100 1.11 -26.40 6.16
N SER A 101 1.63 -26.96 7.27
CA SER A 101 1.66 -28.42 7.45
C SER A 101 0.26 -29.04 7.60
N ARG A 102 -0.71 -28.30 8.15
CA ARG A 102 -2.10 -28.78 8.30
C ARG A 102 -2.77 -29.08 6.96
N TRP A 103 -2.52 -28.25 5.96
CA TRP A 103 -3.16 -28.33 4.64
C TRP A 103 -2.24 -28.94 3.57
N ASN A 104 -0.94 -29.06 3.88
CA ASN A 104 0.10 -29.46 2.95
C ASN A 104 0.04 -28.65 1.64
N GLU A 105 -0.24 -27.36 1.79
CA GLU A 105 -0.42 -26.40 0.71
C GLU A 105 0.56 -25.25 0.91
N SER A 106 1.12 -24.77 -0.21
CA SER A 106 1.87 -23.52 -0.29
C SER A 106 0.95 -22.42 -0.81
N ARG A 107 0.87 -21.29 -0.11
CA ARG A 107 0.14 -20.11 -0.60
C ARG A 107 0.93 -18.84 -0.35
N ASP A 108 0.69 -17.86 -1.22
CA ASP A 108 1.18 -16.50 -1.01
C ASP A 108 0.33 -15.84 0.07
N VAL A 109 0.98 -15.27 1.09
CA VAL A 109 0.30 -14.65 2.23
C VAL A 109 0.68 -13.19 2.33
N ASP A 110 -0.33 -12.30 2.30
CA ASP A 110 -0.15 -10.88 2.60
C ASP A 110 -0.23 -10.65 4.12
N LEU A 111 0.91 -10.43 4.76
CA LEU A 111 1.02 -10.27 6.21
C LEU A 111 0.21 -9.07 6.75
N LEU A 112 -0.02 -8.06 5.92
CA LEU A 112 -0.73 -6.85 6.34
C LEU A 112 -2.25 -6.94 6.18
N ARG A 113 -2.74 -7.92 5.42
CA ARG A 113 -4.17 -8.05 5.07
C ARG A 113 -4.80 -9.36 5.52
N ASP A 114 -4.01 -10.41 5.69
CA ASP A 114 -4.50 -11.73 6.04
C ASP A 114 -4.73 -11.88 7.56
N TRP A 115 -5.88 -11.40 8.02
CA TRP A 115 -6.34 -11.54 9.40
C TRP A 115 -6.55 -13.00 9.84
N THR A 116 -6.66 -13.96 8.89
CA THR A 116 -6.88 -15.37 9.21
C THR A 116 -5.60 -16.07 9.65
N LEU A 117 -4.43 -15.54 9.28
CA LEU A 117 -3.13 -16.10 9.62
C LEU A 117 -2.91 -16.16 11.13
N GLY A 118 -3.22 -15.07 11.84
CA GLY A 118 -3.03 -15.00 13.31
C GLY A 118 -3.86 -16.06 14.05
N THR A 119 -5.13 -16.21 13.68
CA THR A 119 -6.01 -17.25 14.24
C THR A 119 -5.49 -18.65 13.91
N TYR A 120 -5.11 -18.88 12.65
CA TYR A 120 -4.57 -20.17 12.22
C TYR A 120 -3.32 -20.58 13.00
N LEU A 121 -2.35 -19.66 13.17
CA LEU A 121 -1.10 -19.91 13.89
C LEU A 121 -1.32 -20.12 15.40
N THR A 122 -2.38 -19.53 15.95
CA THR A 122 -2.77 -19.76 17.35
C THR A 122 -3.34 -21.16 17.55
N GLU A 123 -4.15 -21.63 16.60
CA GLU A 123 -4.70 -22.99 16.60
C GLU A 123 -3.65 -24.07 16.28
N ASN A 124 -2.60 -23.73 15.52
CA ASN A 124 -1.60 -24.67 15.00
C ASN A 124 -0.18 -24.26 15.41
N PRO A 125 0.21 -24.48 16.67
CA PRO A 125 1.50 -24.01 17.20
C PRO A 125 2.72 -24.69 16.54
N GLN A 126 2.55 -25.89 15.97
CA GLN A 126 3.61 -26.59 15.23
C GLN A 126 3.98 -25.82 13.95
N ASP A 127 3.00 -25.24 13.26
CA ASP A 127 3.20 -24.48 12.03
C ASP A 127 3.77 -23.08 12.31
N LYS A 128 3.54 -22.55 13.51
CA LYS A 128 4.03 -21.22 13.90
C LYS A 128 5.53 -21.05 13.73
N HIS A 129 6.32 -21.99 14.25
CA HIS A 129 7.77 -21.91 14.14
C HIS A 129 8.25 -22.00 12.69
N HIS A 130 7.61 -22.85 11.89
CA HIS A 130 7.96 -23.03 10.47
C HIS A 130 7.64 -21.77 9.65
N VAL A 131 6.43 -21.23 9.81
CA VAL A 131 5.98 -20.00 9.14
C VAL A 131 6.83 -18.81 9.54
N GLU A 132 7.14 -18.67 10.83
CA GLU A 132 8.01 -17.60 11.34
C GLU A 132 9.42 -17.70 10.73
N GLU A 133 10.00 -18.89 10.66
CA GLU A 133 11.30 -19.10 10.02
C GLU A 133 11.28 -18.72 8.53
N GLN A 134 10.23 -19.10 7.79
CA GLN A 134 10.08 -18.75 6.38
C GLN A 134 9.99 -17.23 6.18
N ILE A 135 9.21 -16.56 7.02
CA ILE A 135 9.06 -15.10 7.01
C ILE A 135 10.41 -14.41 7.31
N ILE A 136 11.15 -14.91 8.30
CA ILE A 136 12.49 -14.39 8.64
C ILE A 136 13.44 -14.56 7.45
N ARG A 137 13.45 -15.74 6.82
CA ARG A 137 14.30 -16.01 5.64
C ARG A 137 13.94 -15.10 4.47
N PHE A 138 12.66 -14.86 4.22
CA PHE A 138 12.19 -13.94 3.19
C PHE A 138 12.74 -12.53 3.41
N PHE A 139 12.64 -12.02 4.63
CA PHE A 139 13.15 -10.69 4.99
C PHE A 139 14.68 -10.61 4.91
N GLN A 140 15.38 -11.65 5.37
CA GLN A 140 16.85 -11.76 5.23
C GLN A 140 17.28 -11.76 3.76
N GLY A 141 16.53 -12.42 2.87
CA GLY A 141 16.75 -12.36 1.43
C GLY A 141 16.64 -10.93 0.89
N HIS A 142 15.59 -10.20 1.29
CA HIS A 142 15.43 -8.79 0.91
C HIS A 142 16.58 -7.90 1.38
N LEU A 143 17.08 -8.12 2.60
CA LEU A 143 18.26 -7.41 3.11
C LEU A 143 19.51 -7.77 2.33
N ALA A 144 19.74 -9.06 2.08
CA ALA A 144 20.89 -9.53 1.31
C ALA A 144 20.90 -8.92 -0.10
N ASP A 145 19.76 -8.90 -0.78
CA ASP A 145 19.59 -8.26 -2.10
C ASP A 145 19.90 -6.76 -2.06
N TYR A 146 19.52 -6.06 -0.99
CA TYR A 146 19.83 -4.64 -0.85
C TYR A 146 21.33 -4.40 -0.60
N TYR A 147 21.99 -5.24 0.18
CA TYR A 147 23.43 -5.12 0.42
C TYR A 147 24.28 -5.53 -0.78
N MET A 148 23.80 -6.50 -1.57
CA MET A 148 24.47 -7.02 -2.76
C MET A 148 24.06 -6.31 -4.05
N GLN A 149 23.27 -5.23 -3.95
CA GLN A 149 22.82 -4.49 -5.12
C GLN A 149 23.98 -3.82 -5.88
N ASP A 150 23.81 -3.68 -7.18
CA ASP A 150 24.74 -2.94 -8.01
C ASP A 150 24.60 -1.43 -7.83
N LEU A 151 25.72 -0.73 -8.03
CA LEU A 151 25.74 0.73 -8.19
C LEU A 151 25.54 1.10 -9.66
N ARG A 152 24.82 2.19 -9.92
CA ARG A 152 24.59 2.74 -11.25
C ARG A 152 25.18 4.12 -11.38
N CYS A 153 25.68 4.45 -12.57
CA CYS A 153 26.11 5.81 -12.86
C CYS A 153 24.90 6.74 -12.99
N GLN A 154 24.89 7.87 -12.28
CA GLN A 154 23.82 8.86 -12.37
C GLN A 154 23.68 9.48 -13.78
N ARG A 155 24.77 9.53 -14.56
CA ARG A 155 24.79 10.14 -15.88
C ARG A 155 24.36 9.20 -17.00
N THR A 156 24.79 7.94 -16.96
CA THR A 156 24.57 6.96 -18.03
C THR A 156 23.60 5.84 -17.66
N ASN A 157 23.21 5.75 -16.39
CA ASN A 157 22.39 4.67 -15.82
C ASN A 157 22.97 3.25 -16.03
N GLN A 158 24.25 3.14 -16.41
CA GLN A 158 24.94 1.87 -16.56
C GLN A 158 25.38 1.32 -15.21
N VAL A 159 25.34 -0.02 -15.10
CA VAL A 159 25.85 -0.76 -13.95
C VAL A 159 27.35 -0.56 -13.83
N HIS A 160 27.81 -0.28 -12.61
CA HIS A 160 29.21 -0.06 -12.31
C HIS A 160 29.90 -1.39 -11.99
N GLU A 161 30.80 -1.82 -12.86
CA GLU A 161 31.49 -3.11 -12.72
C GLU A 161 32.75 -3.04 -11.85
N ARG A 162 33.37 -1.86 -11.72
CA ARG A 162 34.64 -1.71 -11.00
C ARG A 162 34.41 -1.59 -9.50
N ARG A 163 34.94 -2.54 -8.75
CA ARG A 163 35.00 -2.46 -7.28
C ARG A 163 36.13 -1.49 -6.91
N LEU A 164 35.90 -0.57 -5.96
CA LEU A 164 36.86 0.42 -5.42
C LEU A 164 37.00 1.76 -6.20
N CYS A 165 36.03 2.16 -7.01
CA CYS A 165 36.00 3.50 -7.62
C CYS A 165 34.79 4.29 -7.11
N ASN A 166 34.99 5.56 -6.76
CA ASN A 166 33.90 6.44 -6.30
C ASN A 166 33.17 7.13 -7.48
N HIS A 167 33.68 6.96 -8.70
CA HIS A 167 33.16 7.54 -9.92
C HIS A 167 33.03 6.47 -11.00
N SER A 168 32.05 6.65 -11.89
CA SER A 168 31.94 5.81 -13.08
C SER A 168 33.10 6.06 -14.04
N SER A 169 33.33 5.14 -14.97
CA SER A 169 34.28 5.32 -16.09
C SER A 169 34.00 6.58 -16.93
N TYR A 170 32.82 7.16 -16.78
CA TYR A 170 32.34 8.36 -17.46
C TYR A 170 32.40 9.63 -16.58
N GLY A 171 33.05 9.56 -15.41
CA GLY A 171 33.21 10.68 -14.48
C GLY A 171 31.93 11.08 -13.72
N GLY A 172 30.88 10.27 -13.78
CA GLY A 172 29.63 10.53 -13.07
C GLY A 172 29.62 9.89 -11.68
N GLY A 173 28.85 10.49 -10.75
CA GLY A 173 28.60 9.91 -9.43
C GLY A 173 27.88 8.56 -9.50
N LEU A 174 28.05 7.75 -8.46
CA LEU A 174 27.42 6.44 -8.30
C LEU A 174 26.18 6.57 -7.41
N ALA A 175 25.09 5.91 -7.81
CA ALA A 175 23.84 5.80 -7.06
C ALA A 175 23.46 4.33 -6.86
N LEU A 176 22.69 4.05 -5.81
CA LEU A 176 22.15 2.71 -5.56
C LEU A 176 21.12 2.34 -6.64
N SER A 177 21.12 1.09 -7.10
CA SER A 177 20.09 0.60 -8.04
C SER A 177 18.69 0.62 -7.42
N LYS A 178 18.58 0.24 -6.14
CA LYS A 178 17.37 0.30 -5.32
C LYS A 178 17.56 1.39 -4.26
N PRO A 179 16.70 2.43 -4.23
CA PRO A 179 16.83 3.49 -3.24
C PRO A 179 16.58 2.96 -1.83
N GLY A 180 17.31 3.49 -0.84
CA GLY A 180 17.13 3.10 0.57
C GLY A 180 15.76 3.43 1.15
N GLY A 181 14.98 4.30 0.50
CA GLY A 181 13.58 4.56 0.87
C GLY A 181 12.72 3.31 0.79
N GLY A 182 12.85 2.52 -0.29
CA GLY A 182 12.07 1.29 -0.45
C GLY A 182 12.41 0.24 0.61
N LEU A 183 13.67 0.15 1.05
CA LEU A 183 14.03 -0.75 2.15
C LEU A 183 13.44 -0.29 3.48
N ARG A 184 13.47 1.01 3.78
CA ARG A 184 12.88 1.57 5.01
C ARG A 184 11.39 1.30 5.09
N ASP A 185 10.72 1.37 3.94
CA ASP A 185 9.30 1.06 3.82
C ASP A 185 9.02 -0.41 4.18
N VAL A 186 9.76 -1.36 3.58
CA VAL A 186 9.62 -2.79 3.88
C VAL A 186 9.94 -3.11 5.36
N ILE A 187 10.94 -2.46 5.94
CA ILE A 187 11.26 -2.59 7.37
C ILE A 187 10.12 -2.04 8.23
N GLY A 188 9.52 -0.92 7.83
CA GLY A 188 8.36 -0.34 8.50
C GLY A 188 7.16 -1.28 8.46
N ASP A 189 6.88 -1.86 7.30
CA ASP A 189 5.80 -2.83 7.10
C ASP A 189 6.00 -4.08 7.96
N PHE A 190 7.22 -4.62 8.01
CA PHE A 190 7.53 -5.78 8.85
C PHE A 190 7.40 -5.51 10.35
N LYS A 191 7.72 -4.29 10.80
CA LYS A 191 7.58 -3.89 12.21
C LYS A 191 6.11 -3.75 12.63
N SER A 192 5.25 -3.46 11.66
CA SER A 192 3.82 -3.23 11.89
C SER A 192 2.97 -4.49 11.70
N ALA A 193 3.48 -5.52 11.02
CA ALA A 193 2.90 -6.87 10.95
C ALA A 193 3.09 -7.63 12.27
#